data_AF-A0A943R211-F1
#
_entry.id   AF-A0A943R211-F1
#
_cell.length_a   1.000
_cell.length_b   1.000
_cell.length_c   1.000
_cell.angle_alpha   90.00
_cell.angle_beta   90.00
_cell.angle_gamma   90.00
#
_symmetry.space_group_name_H-M   'P 1'
#
loop_
_entity.id
_entity.type
_entity.pdbx_description
1 polymer ?
#
loop_
_entity_poly.entity_id
_entity_poly.type
_entity_poly.pdbx_seq_one_letter_code
_entity_poly.pdbx_strand_id
1 'polypeptide(L)' 'MNPAFVEWMMGLPDGHITSVPGLTWQEAIRALGNGVIPQQAEAALRAITRMLQKEEE' A
#
# COMPACT_ATOMS: atom_id res chain seq x y z
N MET A 1 17.20 -4.31 5.58
CA MET A 1 16.22 -3.36 5.02
C MET A 1 15.56 -2.60 6.17
N ASN A 2 15.37 -1.29 6.06
CA ASN A 2 14.72 -0.48 7.10
C ASN A 2 13.19 -0.39 6.83
N PRO A 3 12.30 -0.90 7.71
CA PRO A 3 10.85 -0.85 7.52
C PRO A 3 10.31 0.57 7.31
N ALA A 4 10.81 1.56 8.04
CA ALA A 4 10.34 2.95 7.94
C ALA A 4 10.65 3.55 6.56
N PHE A 5 11.81 3.18 5.99
CA PHE A 5 12.16 3.59 4.64
C PHE A 5 11.24 2.96 3.59
N VAL A 6 10.88 1.68 3.75
CA VAL A 6 9.97 0.99 2.83
C VAL A 6 8.56 1.56 2.94
N GLU A 7 8.07 1.82 4.15
CA GLU A 7 6.79 2.50 4.42
C GLU A 7 6.70 3.87 3.72
N TRP A 8 7.76 4.68 3.86
CA TRP A 8 7.88 5.95 3.15
C TRP A 8 7.89 5.79 1.63
N MET A 9 8.61 4.77 1.11
CA MET A 9 8.67 4.50 -0.32
C MET A 9 7.32 4.07 -0.90
N MET A 10 6.49 3.37 -0.10
CA MET A 10 5.10 3.06 -0.44
C MET A 10 4.19 4.30 -0.35
N GLY A 11 4.68 5.44 0.14
CA GLY A 11 3.90 6.66 0.36
C GLY A 11 2.81 6.49 1.43
N LEU A 12 3.02 5.58 2.38
CA LEU A 12 2.14 5.41 3.53
C LEU A 12 2.37 6.55 4.54
N PRO A 13 1.37 6.88 5.38
CA PRO A 13 1.59 7.79 6.51
C PRO A 13 2.72 7.28 7.41
N ASP A 14 3.49 8.22 7.98
CA ASP A 14 4.55 7.89 8.93
C ASP A 14 3.99 7.06 10.10
N GLY A 15 4.62 5.93 10.39
CA GLY A 15 4.21 5.03 11.45
C GLY A 15 3.05 4.08 11.11
N HIS A 16 2.54 4.05 9.88
CA HIS A 16 1.36 3.26 9.52
C HIS A 16 1.47 1.77 9.90
N ILE A 17 2.61 1.14 9.61
CA ILE A 17 3.01 -0.20 10.04
C ILE A 17 4.08 -0.10 11.14
N THR A 18 5.03 0.82 11.01
CA THR A 18 6.21 0.85 11.87
C THR A 18 5.96 1.33 13.30
N SER A 19 4.83 1.97 13.58
CA SER A 19 4.44 2.40 14.93
C SER A 19 3.37 1.51 15.59
N VAL A 20 3.09 0.33 15.02
CA VAL A 20 2.13 -0.62 15.61
C VAL A 20 2.76 -1.30 16.84
N PRO A 21 2.16 -1.18 18.05
CA PRO A 21 2.72 -1.77 19.27
C PRO A 21 2.83 -3.30 19.19
N GLY A 22 3.98 -3.84 19.60
CA GLY A 22 4.21 -5.29 19.64
C GLY A 22 4.54 -5.93 18.29
N LEU A 23 4.57 -5.16 17.19
CA LEU A 23 4.94 -5.67 15.89
C LEU A 23 6.46 -5.91 15.82
N THR A 24 6.87 -7.12 15.46
CA THR A 24 8.29 -7.42 15.25
C THR A 24 8.79 -6.84 13.92
N TRP A 25 10.10 -6.66 13.80
CA TRP A 25 10.72 -6.23 12.54
C TRP A 25 10.37 -7.15 11.35
N GLN A 26 10.34 -8.47 11.57
CA GLN A 26 10.02 -9.44 10.52
C GLN A 26 8.57 -9.33 10.07
N GLU A 27 7.65 -9.08 11.00
CA GLU A 27 6.23 -8.86 10.68
C GLU A 27 6.03 -7.55 9.93
N ALA A 28 6.73 -6.47 10.31
CA ALA A 28 6.69 -5.20 9.60
C ALA A 28 7.17 -5.34 8.15
N ILE A 29 8.31 -6.01 7.92
CA ILE A 29 8.81 -6.26 6.57
C ILE A 29 7.86 -7.14 5.77
N ARG A 30 7.27 -8.17 6.38
CA ARG A 30 6.29 -9.03 5.71
C ARG A 30 5.01 -8.27 5.34
N ALA A 31 4.51 -7.42 6.25
CA ALA A 31 3.34 -6.58 6.00
C ALA A 31 3.60 -5.58 4.86
N LEU A 32 4.73 -4.89 4.89
CA LEU A 32 5.12 -3.93 3.85
C LEU A 32 5.37 -4.63 2.50
N GLY A 33 6.05 -5.77 2.50
CA GLY A 33 6.36 -6.54 1.28
C GLY A 33 5.13 -7.16 0.61
N ASN A 34 4.10 -7.51 1.37
CA ASN A 34 2.84 -8.05 0.86
C ASN A 34 1.77 -6.96 0.60
N GLY A 35 2.00 -5.74 1.09
CA GLY A 35 1.06 -4.64 0.99
C GLY A 35 0.98 -4.04 -0.41
N VAL A 36 -0.17 -3.48 -0.74
CA VAL A 36 -0.37 -2.77 -2.02
C VAL A 36 0.15 -1.33 -1.88
N ILE A 37 0.84 -0.84 -2.91
CA ILE A 37 1.21 0.57 -3.03
C ILE A 37 -0.06 1.40 -3.32
N PRO A 38 -0.49 2.33 -2.44
CA PRO A 38 -1.76 3.06 -2.59
C PRO A 38 -1.95 3.77 -3.93
N GLN A 39 -0.88 4.36 -4.48
CA GLN A 39 -0.91 5.07 -5.77
C GLN A 39 -1.15 4.11 -6.94
N GLN A 40 -0.60 2.89 -6.86
CA GLN A 40 -0.86 1.85 -7.86
C GLN A 40 -2.29 1.31 -7.73
N ALA A 41 -2.79 1.14 -6.51
CA ALA A 41 -4.20 0.78 -6.28
C ALA A 41 -5.15 1.83 -6.84
N GLU A 42 -4.90 3.12 -6.59
CA GLU A 42 -5.72 4.21 -7.13
C GLU A 42 -5.73 4.18 -8.66
N ALA A 43 -4.56 4.04 -9.29
CA ALA A 43 -4.45 3.96 -10.74
C ALA A 43 -5.24 2.77 -11.31
N ALA A 44 -5.14 1.59 -10.68
CA ALA A 44 -5.86 0.38 -11.06
C ALA A 44 -7.39 0.56 -10.92
N LEU A 45 -7.85 1.11 -9.79
CA LEU A 45 -9.27 1.40 -9.56
C LEU A 45 -9.80 2.38 -10.61
N ARG A 46 -9.08 3.46 -10.91
CA ARG A 46 -9.45 4.41 -11.97
C ARG A 46 -9.51 3.76 -13.35
N ALA A 47 -8.67 2.76 -13.63
CA ALA A 47 -8.73 2.02 -14.89
C ALA A 47 -9.98 1.14 -14.96
N ILE A 48 -10.24 0.36 -13.91
CA ILE A 48 -11.39 -0.55 -13.82
C ILE A 48 -12.71 0.23 -13.86
N THR A 49 -12.84 1.32 -13.09
CA THR A 49 -14.05 2.15 -13.11
C THR A 49 -14.36 2.69 -14.51
N ARG A 50 -13.34 3.10 -15.27
CA ARG A 50 -13.51 3.55 -16.66
C ARG A 50 -13.93 2.43 -17.61
N MET A 51 -13.56 1.18 -17.33
CA MET A 51 -14.01 0.02 -18.12
C MET A 51 -15.49 -0.27 -17.85
N LEU A 52 -15.90 -0.27 -16.58
CA LEU A 52 -17.29 -0.51 -16.19
C LEU A 52 -18.25 0.54 -16.77
N GLN A 53 -17.84 1.81 -16.77
CA GLN A 53 -18.65 2.90 -17.34
C GLN A 53 -18.84 2.79 -18.87
N LYS A 54 -17.92 2.13 -19.58
CA LYS A 54 -18.03 1.93 -21.04
C LYS A 54 -18.98 0.79 -21.42
N GLU A 55 -19.33 -0.09 -20.49
CA GLU A 55 -20.30 -1.16 -20.75
C GLU A 55 -21.76 -0.65 -20.69
N GLU A 56 -21.98 0.54 -20.11
CA GLU A 56 -23.31 1.16 -19.97
C GLU A 56 -23.70 2.08 -21.16
N GLU A 57 -22.77 2.38 -22.07
CA GLU A 57 -22.98 3.15 -23.33
C GLU A 57 -23.05 2.23 -24.56
#